data_AF-A0A975N0B5-F1
#
_entry.id   AF-A0A975N0B5-F1
#
_cell.length_a   1.000
_cell.length_b   1.000
_cell.length_c   1.000
_cell.angle_alpha   90.00
_cell.angle_beta   90.00
_cell.angle_gamma   90.00
#
_symmetry.space_group_name_H-M   'P 1'
#
loop_
_entity.id
_entity.type
_entity.pdbx_description
1 polymer ?
#
loop_
_entity_poly.entity_id
_entity_poly.type
_entity_poly.pdbx_seq_one_letter_code
_entity_poly.pdbx_strand_id
1 'polypeptide(L)'
;MIRFTAGSSSATARALYAACHAGTLPAEVLSTEDRARLVRALWRRGWADVEIAEHTLMSTYTTARIRSALGYAPHPRTKRAA
;
A
#
# COMPACT_ATOMS: atom_id res chain seq x y z
N MET A 1 33.92 -10.59 -10.07
CA MET A 1 33.25 -10.59 -8.74
C MET A 1 33.02 -9.15 -8.34
N ILE A 2 31.89 -8.55 -8.73
CA ILE A 2 31.63 -7.11 -8.55
C ILE A 2 30.63 -6.95 -7.41
N ARG A 3 31.06 -6.28 -6.32
CA ARG A 3 30.22 -5.94 -5.17
C ARG A 3 29.26 -4.83 -5.57
N PHE A 4 27.96 -5.05 -5.42
CA PHE A 4 26.93 -4.00 -5.52
C PHE A 4 26.88 -3.26 -4.17
N THR A 5 27.37 -2.03 -4.12
CA THR A 5 27.26 -1.17 -2.95
C THR A 5 25.83 -0.65 -2.82
N ALA A 6 25.01 -1.35 -2.03
CA ALA A 6 23.76 -0.84 -1.50
C ALA A 6 24.07 0.31 -0.52
N GLY A 7 23.95 1.55 -0.99
CA GLY A 7 24.43 2.70 -0.23
C GLY A 7 23.69 4.00 -0.51
N SER A 8 22.39 3.95 -0.82
CA SER A 8 21.46 5.10 -0.77
C SER A 8 20.05 4.62 -1.09
N SER A 9 19.25 4.19 -0.11
CA SER A 9 17.83 3.88 -0.41
C SER A 9 16.85 3.92 0.75
N SER A 10 17.28 4.00 2.02
CA SER A 10 16.31 3.99 3.14
C SER A 10 15.52 5.30 3.27
N ALA A 11 16.16 6.46 3.07
CA ALA A 11 15.53 7.76 3.19
C ALA A 11 14.51 8.01 2.07
N THR A 12 14.89 7.72 0.82
CA THR A 12 13.99 7.85 -0.34
C THR A 12 12.84 6.85 -0.28
N ALA A 13 13.10 5.57 0.06
CA ALA A 13 12.04 4.58 0.24
C ALA A 13 11.06 4.98 1.35
N ARG A 14 11.56 5.53 2.47
CA ARG A 14 10.71 6.04 3.56
C ARG A 14 9.88 7.25 3.15
N ALA A 15 10.45 8.17 2.37
CA ALA A 15 9.71 9.32 1.84
C ALA A 15 8.62 8.90 0.86
N LEU A 16 8.91 7.97 -0.06
CA LEU A 16 7.93 7.40 -0.99
C LEU A 16 6.81 6.67 -0.23
N TYR A 17 7.17 5.87 0.77
CA TYR A 17 6.19 5.20 1.63
C TYR A 17 5.27 6.20 2.33
N ALA A 18 5.83 7.26 2.92
CA ALA A 18 5.05 8.30 3.59
C ALA A 18 4.10 9.02 2.62
N ALA A 19 4.58 9.35 1.42
CA ALA A 19 3.77 10.00 0.38
C ALA A 19 2.62 9.10 -0.12
N CYS A 20 2.87 7.80 -0.30
CA CYS A 20 1.82 6.83 -0.66
C CYS A 20 0.84 6.60 0.49
N HIS A 21 1.34 6.56 1.73
CA HIS A 21 0.50 6.45 2.91
C HIS A 21 -0.39 7.68 3.13
N ALA A 22 0.08 8.86 2.72
CA ALA A 22 -0.72 10.09 2.68
C ALA A 22 -1.66 10.19 1.48
N GLY A 23 -1.56 9.29 0.49
CA GLY A 23 -2.37 9.33 -0.74
C GLY A 23 -1.90 10.35 -1.77
N THR A 24 -0.69 10.90 -1.61
CA THR A 24 -0.11 11.89 -2.53
C THR A 24 0.56 11.25 -3.75
N LEU A 25 1.00 9.99 -3.62
CA LEU A 25 1.62 9.23 -4.69
C LEU A 25 0.93 7.87 -4.88
N PRO A 26 0.92 7.32 -6.11
CA PRO A 26 0.41 5.99 -6.36
C PRO A 26 1.31 4.95 -5.70
N ALA A 27 0.72 3.92 -5.09
CA ALA A 27 1.48 2.83 -4.46
C ALA A 27 2.27 1.96 -5.46
N GLU A 28 2.13 2.22 -6.77
CA GLU A 28 2.94 1.62 -7.82
C GLU A 28 4.42 2.02 -7.75
N VAL A 29 4.74 3.19 -7.18
CA VAL A 29 6.13 3.63 -6.96
C VAL A 29 6.84 2.83 -5.86
N LEU A 30 6.08 2.10 -5.05
CA LEU A 30 6.61 1.28 -3.97
C LEU A 30 7.02 -0.10 -4.46
N SER A 31 8.02 -0.66 -3.78
CA SER A 31 8.35 -2.08 -3.86
C SER A 31 7.13 -2.93 -3.51
N THR A 32 7.10 -4.17 -4.00
CA THR A 32 6.03 -5.13 -3.67
C THR A 32 5.88 -5.33 -2.16
N GLU A 33 6.99 -5.36 -1.43
CA GLU A 33 6.99 -5.52 0.04
C GLU A 33 6.40 -4.30 0.74
N ASP A 34 6.80 -3.09 0.35
CA ASP A 34 6.28 -1.84 0.93
C ASP A 34 4.80 -1.64 0.60
N ARG A 35 4.36 -2.06 -0.59
CA ARG A 35 2.95 -2.06 -0.98
C ARG A 35 2.13 -2.98 -0.09
N ALA A 36 2.63 -4.18 0.21
CA ALA A 36 1.98 -5.09 1.15
C ALA A 36 1.92 -4.51 2.58
N ARG A 37 2.99 -3.85 3.02
CA ARG A 37 3.02 -3.13 4.31
C ARG A 37 2.01 -2.00 4.35
N LEU A 38 1.86 -1.23 3.26
CA LEU A 38 0.90 -0.14 3.14
C LEU A 38 -0.55 -0.65 3.19
N VAL A 39 -0.89 -1.67 2.39
CA VAL A 39 -2.22 -2.30 2.40
C VAL A 39 -2.56 -2.81 3.80
N ARG A 40 -1.62 -3.49 4.47
CA ARG A 40 -1.81 -3.94 5.85
C ARG A 40 -2.05 -2.79 6.82
N ALA A 41 -1.32 -1.69 6.70
CA ALA A 41 -1.47 -0.53 7.58
C ALA A 41 -2.85 0.13 7.44
N LEU A 42 -3.32 0.30 6.20
CA LEU A 42 -4.65 0.87 5.93
C LEU A 42 -5.77 -0.10 6.31
N TRP A 43 -5.61 -1.39 6.03
CA TRP A 43 -6.54 -2.42 6.48
C TRP A 43 -6.68 -2.41 8.01
N ARG A 44 -5.58 -2.35 8.77
CA ARG A 44 -5.63 -2.26 10.24
C ARG A 44 -6.36 -1.02 10.77
N ARG A 45 -6.51 0.03 9.96
CA ARG A 45 -7.32 1.21 10.26
C ARG A 45 -8.82 1.00 9.99
N GLY A 46 -9.23 -0.20 9.60
CA GLY A 46 -10.61 -0.57 9.29
C GLY A 46 -11.03 -0.24 7.85
N TRP A 47 -10.08 0.10 6.97
CA TRP A 47 -10.43 0.51 5.62
C TRP A 47 -10.80 -0.71 4.75
N ALA A 48 -11.78 -0.51 3.88
CA ALA A 48 -12.20 -1.46 2.86
C ALA A 48 -11.27 -1.42 1.64
N ASP A 49 -11.27 -2.51 0.85
CA ASP A 49 -10.39 -2.65 -0.32
C ASP A 49 -10.56 -1.51 -1.33
N VAL A 50 -11.78 -1.00 -1.50
CA VAL A 50 -12.08 0.14 -2.39
C VAL A 50 -11.50 1.45 -1.86
N GLU A 51 -11.57 1.69 -0.54
CA GLU A 51 -11.06 2.92 0.07
C GLU A 51 -9.53 2.94 -0.01
N ILE A 52 -8.90 1.79 0.24
CA ILE A 52 -7.47 1.61 0.08
C ILE A 52 -7.07 1.82 -1.39
N ALA A 53 -7.81 1.23 -2.34
CA ALA A 53 -7.54 1.36 -3.76
C ALA A 53 -7.63 2.81 -4.24
N GLU A 54 -8.71 3.52 -3.89
CA GLU A 54 -8.89 4.94 -4.22
C GLU A 54 -7.78 5.81 -3.62
N HIS A 55 -7.43 5.59 -2.34
CA HIS A 55 -6.41 6.38 -1.63
C HIS A 55 -4.99 6.13 -2.14
N THR A 56 -4.69 4.91 -2.58
CA THR A 56 -3.36 4.53 -3.07
C THR A 56 -3.23 4.56 -4.59
N LEU A 57 -4.29 5.00 -5.28
CA LEU A 57 -4.40 5.02 -6.74
C LEU A 57 -4.12 3.65 -7.38
N MET A 58 -4.51 2.58 -6.69
CA MET A 58 -4.44 1.20 -7.18
C MET A 58 -5.81 0.73 -7.63
N SER A 59 -5.85 -0.35 -8.40
CA SER A 59 -7.12 -1.04 -8.65
C SER A 59 -7.57 -1.79 -7.40
N THR A 60 -8.90 -1.85 -7.17
CA THR A 60 -9.50 -2.67 -6.11
C THR A 60 -9.08 -4.13 -6.21
N TYR A 61 -8.90 -4.63 -7.43
CA TYR A 61 -8.39 -5.99 -7.68
C TYR A 61 -6.97 -6.18 -7.11
N THR A 62 -6.04 -5.25 -7.38
CA THR A 62 -4.67 -5.31 -6.87
C THR A 62 -4.66 -5.27 -5.34
N THR A 63 -5.44 -4.38 -4.73
CA THR A 63 -5.59 -4.30 -3.28
C THR A 63 -6.12 -5.61 -2.70
N ALA A 64 -7.20 -6.15 -3.25
CA ALA A 64 -7.81 -7.40 -2.79
C ALA A 64 -6.85 -8.59 -2.94
N ARG A 65 -6.06 -8.64 -4.02
CA ARG A 65 -5.06 -9.69 -4.23
C ARG A 65 -3.95 -9.63 -3.18
N ILE A 66 -3.44 -8.43 -2.89
CA ILE A 66 -2.41 -8.22 -1.86
C ILE A 66 -2.95 -8.58 -0.48
N ARG A 67 -4.17 -8.13 -0.14
CA ARG A 67 -4.85 -8.48 1.11
C ARG A 67 -5.03 -10.00 1.25
N SER A 68 -5.47 -10.67 0.18
CA SER A 68 -5.64 -12.13 0.14
C SER A 68 -4.32 -12.86 0.36
N ALA A 69 -3.24 -12.40 -0.30
CA ALA A 69 -1.89 -12.93 -0.10
C ALA A 69 -1.37 -12.76 1.35
N LEU A 70 -1.86 -11.73 2.06
CA LEU A 70 -1.57 -11.49 3.48
C LEU A 70 -2.47 -12.28 4.44
N GLY A 71 -3.49 -12.99 3.93
CA GLY A 71 -4.42 -13.79 4.74
C GLY A 71 -5.48 -12.98 5.49
N TYR A 72 -5.75 -11.73 5.10
CA TYR A 72 -6.72 -10.87 5.78
C TYR A 72 -8.12 -10.95 5.14
N ALA A 73 -9.16 -11.00 5.97
CA ALA A 73 -10.55 -10.91 5.52
C ALA A 73 -10.88 -9.48 5.01
N PRO A 74 -11.77 -9.32 4.01
CA PRO A 74 -12.19 -8.00 3.55
C PRO A 74 -12.99 -7.28 4.62
N HIS A 75 -12.73 -5.97 4.81
CA HIS A 75 -13.63 -5.12 5.58
C HIS A 75 -14.88 -4.76 4.76
N PRO A 76 -16.06 -4.64 5.40
CA PRO A 76 -17.25 -4.14 4.74
C PRO A 76 -16.99 -2.69 4.29
N ARG A 77 -17.50 -2.32 3.12
CA ARG A 77 -17.45 -0.92 2.67
C ARG A 77 -18.21 -0.08 3.69
N THR A 78 -17.53 0.88 4.30
CA THR A 78 -18.22 1.95 5.02
C THR A 78 -19.02 2.70 3.96
N LYS A 79 -20.37 2.62 4.02
CA LYS A 79 -21.20 3.51 3.22
C LYS A 79 -20.75 4.93 3.55
N ARG A 80 -20.14 5.64 2.60
CA ARG A 80 -20.11 7.11 2.68
C ARG A 80 -21.58 7.52 2.76
N ALA A 81 -21.99 8.04 3.91
CA ALA A 81 -23.26 8.73 4.04
C ALA A 81 -23.21 9.87 3.01
N ALA A 82 -24.12 9.81 2.03
CA ALA A 82 -24.39 10.88 1.10
C ALA A 82 -25.13 12.01 1.83
#